data_AF-A0A7X4BQ49-F1
#
_entry.id   AF-A0A7X4BQ49-F1
#
_cell.length_a   1.000
_cell.length_b   1.000
_cell.length_c   1.000
_cell.angle_alpha   90.00
_cell.angle_beta   90.00
_cell.angle_gamma   90.00
#
_symmetry.space_group_name_H-M   'P 1'
#
loop_
_entity.id
_entity.type
_entity.pdbx_description
1 polymer ?
#
loop_
_entity_poly.entity_id
_entity_poly.type
_entity_poly.pdbx_seq_one_letter_code
_entity_poly.pdbx_strand_id
1 'polypeptide(L)'
;MRNIFLSLTLIALLALPLTPVLAAGEVAIYTGITQWIGKAPADEQAEICVGLLEDANIAVTWYDSDGQAGDLADWMESVTGDDGLDICVLYGDFPPEIYPEGNAQTDGSIAETFIETTDGDTFINHADYMFWGLAGRNREGGLQNMMDIDGIVMWDDDTPMVVTSEGSAISPSLTDYASDRPFHTDQLDGDWEIEVSLAQNDDGTRADPIIVRDGNLGRLIPMIQTNGGDEPKGAIAAEVIIWLMSTTPVEPAGKLSTTWGDLKAVR
;
A
#
# COMPACT_ATOMS: atom_id res chain seq x y z
N MET A 1 13.05 75.39 -2.92
CA MET A 1 12.61 74.50 -4.02
C MET A 1 13.79 73.58 -4.31
N ARG A 2 13.97 72.48 -3.58
CA ARG A 2 13.36 71.14 -3.73
C ARG A 2 13.55 70.59 -5.15
N ASN A 3 14.46 69.62 -5.31
CA ASN A 3 14.09 68.24 -5.68
C ASN A 3 15.33 67.34 -5.75
N ILE A 4 15.38 66.41 -4.81
CA ILE A 4 16.11 65.14 -4.84
C ILE A 4 15.35 64.24 -5.83
N PHE A 5 16.03 63.52 -6.72
CA PHE A 5 15.44 62.34 -7.35
C PHE A 5 16.35 61.13 -7.14
N LEU A 6 15.76 60.21 -6.38
CA LEU A 6 16.24 58.91 -5.96
C LEU A 6 16.22 57.93 -7.14
N SER A 7 17.22 57.04 -7.12
CA SER A 7 17.29 55.81 -7.91
C SER A 7 16.10 54.88 -7.63
N LEU A 8 15.53 54.27 -8.68
CA LEU A 8 14.69 53.08 -8.55
C LEU A 8 15.10 52.06 -9.62
N THR A 9 16.01 51.16 -9.24
CA THR A 9 16.28 49.92 -9.97
C THR A 9 15.20 48.92 -9.58
N LEU A 10 14.31 48.58 -10.51
CA LEU A 10 13.24 47.61 -10.32
C LEU A 10 13.84 46.20 -10.37
N ILE A 11 13.93 45.51 -9.24
CA ILE A 11 14.23 44.07 -9.17
C ILE A 11 12.89 43.35 -9.36
N ALA A 12 12.65 42.83 -10.56
CA ALA A 12 11.57 41.87 -10.80
C ALA A 12 12.04 40.51 -10.26
N LEU A 13 11.57 40.15 -9.06
CA LEU A 13 11.73 38.82 -8.50
C LEU A 13 10.84 37.87 -9.32
N LEU A 14 11.43 37.08 -10.22
CA LEU A 14 10.71 35.96 -10.84
C LEU A 14 10.37 34.97 -9.73
N ALA A 15 9.10 34.95 -9.31
CA ALA A 15 8.52 33.81 -8.61
C ALA A 15 8.38 32.68 -9.64
N LEU A 16 9.39 31.82 -9.74
CA LEU A 16 9.25 30.53 -10.39
C LEU A 16 8.31 29.69 -9.52
N PRO A 17 7.19 29.17 -10.04
CA PRO A 17 6.41 28.19 -9.30
C PRO A 17 7.33 26.99 -9.08
N LEU A 18 7.58 26.62 -7.81
CA LEU A 18 8.03 25.26 -7.51
C LEU A 18 6.86 24.37 -7.89
N THR A 19 6.95 23.73 -9.04
CA THR A 19 6.15 22.54 -9.30
C THR A 19 6.66 21.44 -8.37
N PRO A 20 5.83 20.87 -7.49
CA PRO A 20 6.23 19.68 -6.74
C PRO A 20 6.70 18.62 -7.74
N VAL A 21 7.86 18.03 -7.46
CA VAL A 21 8.33 16.83 -8.16
C VAL A 21 7.65 15.70 -7.43
N LEU A 22 6.65 15.06 -8.05
CA LEU A 22 6.07 13.84 -7.49
C LEU A 22 7.14 12.74 -7.51
N ALA A 23 7.26 11.99 -6.41
CA ALA A 23 8.07 10.79 -6.37
C ALA A 23 7.47 9.71 -7.29
N ALA A 24 8.30 8.73 -7.68
CA ALA A 24 7.88 7.70 -8.63
C ALA A 24 7.09 6.55 -7.97
N GLY A 25 6.91 6.56 -6.64
CA GLY A 25 6.47 5.42 -5.85
C GLY A 25 7.47 4.27 -5.86
N GLU A 26 7.64 3.60 -4.74
CA GLU A 26 8.48 2.41 -4.60
C GLU A 26 7.85 1.34 -3.71
N VAL A 27 8.45 0.16 -3.69
CA VAL A 27 7.93 -1.00 -2.98
C VAL A 27 8.94 -1.48 -1.95
N ALA A 28 8.49 -1.70 -0.72
CA ALA A 28 9.23 -2.44 0.29
C ALA A 28 8.59 -3.82 0.51
N ILE A 29 9.41 -4.86 0.57
CA ILE A 29 8.97 -6.21 0.94
C ILE A 29 9.72 -6.63 2.20
N TYR A 30 9.00 -7.07 3.23
CA TYR A 30 9.60 -7.55 4.47
C TYR A 30 9.29 -9.02 4.71
N THR A 31 10.34 -9.84 4.74
CA THR A 31 10.27 -11.26 5.14
C THR A 31 11.20 -11.58 6.31
N GLY A 32 11.82 -10.58 6.94
CA GLY A 32 12.77 -10.79 8.04
C GLY A 32 12.20 -11.62 9.18
N ILE A 33 10.94 -11.36 9.54
CA ILE A 33 10.13 -12.17 10.44
C ILE A 33 8.82 -12.47 9.72
N THR A 34 8.36 -13.72 9.83
CA THR A 34 7.11 -14.17 9.20
C THR A 34 6.22 -14.89 10.20
N GLN A 35 4.93 -14.93 9.91
CA GLN A 35 3.97 -15.73 10.67
C GLN A 35 2.98 -16.42 9.75
N TRP A 36 2.54 -17.63 10.13
CA TRP A 36 1.62 -18.46 9.35
C TRP A 36 2.11 -18.83 7.94
N ILE A 37 3.36 -18.50 7.66
CA ILE A 37 4.13 -18.97 6.53
C ILE A 37 5.57 -19.18 7.02
N GLY A 38 6.22 -20.23 6.51
CA GLY A 38 7.64 -20.45 6.80
C GLY A 38 8.50 -19.37 6.16
N LYS A 39 9.66 -19.06 6.77
CA LYS A 39 10.62 -18.10 6.22
C LYS A 39 11.02 -18.43 4.77
N ALA A 40 11.38 -19.68 4.50
CA ALA A 40 11.80 -20.10 3.16
C ALA A 40 10.73 -19.93 2.08
N PRO A 41 9.46 -20.38 2.25
CA PRO A 41 8.43 -20.10 1.26
C PRO A 41 8.06 -18.61 1.18
N ALA A 42 8.13 -17.83 2.26
CA ALA A 42 7.95 -16.38 2.17
C ALA A 42 9.04 -15.71 1.33
N ASP A 43 10.29 -16.11 1.52
CA ASP A 43 11.42 -15.61 0.72
C ASP A 43 11.31 -15.99 -0.75
N GLU A 44 10.86 -17.21 -1.05
CA GLU A 44 10.62 -17.64 -2.43
C GLU A 44 9.53 -16.79 -3.11
N GLN A 45 8.44 -16.49 -2.41
CA GLN A 45 7.38 -15.62 -2.94
C GLN A 45 7.83 -14.16 -3.05
N ALA A 46 8.61 -13.66 -2.09
CA ALA A 46 9.22 -12.33 -2.18
C ALA A 46 10.17 -12.22 -3.38
N GLU A 47 11.03 -13.21 -3.62
CA GLU A 47 11.94 -13.24 -4.77
C GLU A 47 11.17 -13.21 -6.11
N ILE A 48 10.07 -13.98 -6.22
CA ILE A 48 9.19 -13.95 -7.39
C ILE A 48 8.59 -12.55 -7.59
N CYS A 49 8.09 -11.95 -6.51
CA CYS A 49 7.50 -10.60 -6.56
C CYS A 49 8.55 -9.57 -7.01
N VAL A 50 9.72 -9.55 -6.37
CA VAL A 50 10.85 -8.68 -6.72
C VAL A 50 11.19 -8.78 -8.21
N GLY A 51 11.38 -9.99 -8.73
CA GLY A 51 11.76 -10.18 -10.13
C GLY A 51 10.71 -9.64 -11.11
N LEU A 52 9.42 -9.83 -10.82
CA LEU A 52 8.34 -9.32 -11.66
C LEU A 52 8.21 -7.79 -11.59
N LEU A 53 8.45 -7.18 -10.42
CA LEU A 53 8.47 -5.73 -10.25
C LEU A 53 9.67 -5.09 -10.95
N GLU A 54 10.85 -5.69 -10.84
CA GLU A 54 12.04 -5.26 -11.57
C GLU A 54 11.83 -5.32 -13.09
N ASP A 55 11.23 -6.39 -13.60
CA ASP A 55 10.85 -6.53 -15.02
C ASP A 55 9.86 -5.44 -15.48
N ALA A 56 9.06 -4.92 -14.55
CA ALA A 56 8.12 -3.80 -14.77
C ALA A 56 8.75 -2.40 -14.55
N ASN A 57 10.05 -2.31 -14.25
CA ASN A 57 10.75 -1.08 -13.87
C ASN A 57 10.20 -0.39 -12.61
N ILE A 58 9.65 -1.16 -11.66
CA ILE A 58 9.23 -0.65 -10.36
C ILE A 58 10.39 -0.80 -9.37
N ALA A 59 10.71 0.27 -8.65
CA ALA A 59 11.74 0.23 -7.61
C ALA A 59 11.25 -0.63 -6.45
N VAL A 60 12.08 -1.60 -6.03
CA VAL A 60 11.76 -2.51 -4.92
C VAL A 60 12.97 -2.71 -4.02
N THR A 61 12.74 -2.64 -2.71
CA THR A 61 13.71 -3.00 -1.68
C THR A 61 13.19 -4.19 -0.89
N TRP A 62 14.00 -5.24 -0.78
CA TRP A 62 13.66 -6.44 -0.01
C TRP A 62 14.47 -6.50 1.29
N TYR A 63 13.77 -6.48 2.41
CA TYR A 63 14.27 -6.63 3.77
C TYR A 63 14.04 -8.08 4.23
N ASP A 64 15.03 -8.95 3.99
CA ASP A 64 14.93 -10.40 4.17
C ASP A 64 15.47 -10.89 5.52
N SER A 65 16.02 -10.01 6.36
CA SER A 65 16.55 -10.36 7.68
C SER A 65 15.75 -9.74 8.83
N ASP A 66 15.63 -10.48 9.93
CA ASP A 66 14.96 -10.03 11.17
C ASP A 66 15.49 -8.70 11.72
N GLY A 67 16.80 -8.44 11.57
CA GLY A 67 17.45 -7.19 11.97
C GLY A 67 17.13 -5.96 11.11
N GLN A 68 16.32 -6.09 10.05
CA GLN A 68 16.03 -5.00 9.10
C GLN A 68 14.65 -4.36 9.28
N ALA A 69 13.90 -4.73 10.32
CA ALA A 69 12.64 -4.04 10.64
C ALA A 69 12.84 -2.53 10.89
N GLY A 70 14.00 -2.13 11.42
CA GLY A 70 14.38 -0.73 11.54
C GLY A 70 14.64 -0.05 10.19
N ASP A 71 15.28 -0.75 9.25
CA ASP A 71 15.51 -0.22 7.91
C ASP A 71 14.19 -0.05 7.13
N LEU A 72 13.21 -0.94 7.36
CA LEU A 72 11.84 -0.81 6.85
C LEU A 72 11.15 0.42 7.44
N ALA A 73 11.31 0.67 8.74
CA ALA A 73 10.74 1.85 9.40
C ALA A 73 11.34 3.14 8.84
N ASP A 74 12.68 3.20 8.69
CA ASP A 74 13.37 4.33 8.09
C ASP A 74 12.91 4.59 6.65
N TRP A 75 12.68 3.53 5.86
CA TRP A 75 12.11 3.66 4.51
C TRP A 75 10.70 4.24 4.54
N MET A 76 9.81 3.68 5.37
CA MET A 76 8.43 4.10 5.49
C MET A 76 8.33 5.58 5.87
N GLU A 77 9.10 6.03 6.86
CA GLU A 77 9.18 7.44 7.24
C GLU A 77 9.70 8.34 6.11
N SER A 78 10.56 7.82 5.22
CA SER A 78 11.16 8.61 4.15
C SER A 78 10.24 8.82 2.95
N VAL A 79 9.32 7.89 2.69
CA VAL A 79 8.39 7.92 1.55
C VAL A 79 7.00 8.46 1.94
N THR A 80 6.59 8.33 3.20
CA THR A 80 5.28 8.82 3.66
C THR A 80 5.09 10.31 3.35
N GLY A 81 4.04 10.63 2.58
CA GLY A 81 3.70 12.00 2.20
C GLY A 81 4.60 12.60 1.12
N ASP A 82 5.29 11.79 0.31
CA ASP A 82 6.17 12.26 -0.78
C ASP A 82 5.47 12.43 -2.14
N ASP A 83 4.15 12.22 -2.16
CA ASP A 83 3.25 12.22 -3.31
C ASP A 83 3.51 11.08 -4.34
N GLY A 84 4.34 10.09 -4.01
CA GLY A 84 4.49 8.81 -4.70
C GLY A 84 3.54 7.76 -4.12
N LEU A 85 3.10 6.79 -4.93
CA LEU A 85 2.35 5.65 -4.39
C LEU A 85 3.34 4.61 -3.88
N ASP A 86 3.50 4.50 -2.56
CA ASP A 86 4.42 3.57 -1.93
C ASP A 86 3.72 2.35 -1.34
N ILE A 87 4.35 1.18 -1.47
CA ILE A 87 3.69 -0.09 -1.12
C ILE A 87 4.58 -0.93 -0.21
N CYS A 88 4.07 -1.29 0.97
CA CYS A 88 4.70 -2.19 1.91
C CYS A 88 4.04 -3.58 1.86
N VAL A 89 4.83 -4.63 1.60
CA VAL A 89 4.37 -6.02 1.55
C VAL A 89 4.89 -6.79 2.77
N LEU A 90 3.96 -7.36 3.55
CA LEU A 90 4.23 -8.12 4.76
C LEU A 90 3.81 -9.58 4.62
N TYR A 91 4.46 -10.47 5.36
CA TYR A 91 4.20 -11.92 5.40
C TYR A 91 3.81 -12.38 6.81
N GLY A 92 2.67 -11.88 7.31
CA GLY A 92 2.02 -12.30 8.55
C GLY A 92 2.57 -11.68 9.84
N ASP A 93 3.75 -11.04 9.80
CA ASP A 93 4.25 -10.23 10.91
C ASP A 93 3.94 -8.74 10.71
N PHE A 94 3.75 -8.02 11.81
CA PHE A 94 3.61 -6.57 11.85
C PHE A 94 4.71 -6.02 12.78
N PRO A 95 5.83 -5.54 12.22
CA PRO A 95 7.03 -5.25 13.02
C PRO A 95 6.81 -4.19 14.11
N PRO A 96 7.36 -4.38 15.32
CA PRO A 96 7.22 -3.41 16.41
C PRO A 96 7.88 -2.06 16.12
N GLU A 97 8.84 -2.03 15.21
CA GLU A 97 9.53 -0.81 14.75
C GLU A 97 8.59 0.14 14.01
N ILE A 98 7.57 -0.37 13.30
CA ILE A 98 6.57 0.46 12.61
C ILE A 98 5.26 0.60 13.39
N TYR A 99 4.94 -0.38 14.24
CA TYR A 99 3.75 -0.36 15.10
C TYR A 99 4.02 -1.02 16.47
N PRO A 100 4.15 -0.23 17.55
CA PRO A 100 4.49 -0.73 18.89
C PRO A 100 3.56 -1.84 19.42
N GLU A 101 4.18 -2.86 20.03
CA GLU A 101 3.49 -4.05 20.53
C GLU A 101 2.36 -3.75 21.50
N GLY A 102 1.30 -4.57 21.46
CA GLY A 102 0.19 -4.46 22.39
C GLY A 102 -0.69 -3.26 22.11
N ASN A 103 -0.70 -2.77 20.87
CA ASN A 103 -1.44 -1.58 20.46
C ASN A 103 -1.05 -0.35 21.29
N ALA A 104 0.25 -0.22 21.63
CA ALA A 104 0.71 0.80 22.58
C ALA A 104 0.73 2.22 21.98
N GLN A 105 0.65 2.33 20.65
CA GLN A 105 0.52 3.57 19.92
C GLN A 105 -0.49 3.34 18.81
N THR A 106 -1.77 3.46 19.16
CA THR A 106 -2.86 3.34 18.20
C THR A 106 -2.81 4.45 17.17
N ASP A 107 -2.45 5.66 17.63
CA ASP A 107 -2.47 6.91 16.87
C ASP A 107 -1.05 7.47 16.63
N GLY A 108 -0.82 8.00 15.43
CA GLY A 108 0.45 8.56 14.96
C GLY A 108 1.61 7.57 14.92
N SER A 109 1.36 6.27 14.81
CA SER A 109 2.42 5.27 14.55
C SER A 109 3.01 5.45 13.14
N ILE A 110 4.19 4.89 12.86
CA ILE A 110 4.78 4.96 11.51
C ILE A 110 3.84 4.29 10.50
N ALA A 111 3.34 3.10 10.84
CA ALA A 111 2.44 2.33 9.97
C ALA A 111 1.10 3.04 9.71
N GLU A 112 0.54 3.70 10.71
CA GLU A 112 -0.70 4.46 10.54
C GLU A 112 -0.48 5.72 9.72
N THR A 113 0.57 6.51 10.05
CA THR A 113 0.88 7.73 9.31
C THR A 113 1.11 7.44 7.83
N PHE A 114 1.73 6.30 7.50
CA PHE A 114 1.92 5.82 6.13
C PHE A 114 0.59 5.80 5.36
N ILE A 115 -0.46 5.16 5.89
CA ILE A 115 -1.77 5.08 5.23
C ILE A 115 -2.67 6.30 5.43
N GLU A 116 -2.34 7.22 6.35
CA GLU A 116 -3.14 8.43 6.62
C GLU A 116 -2.76 9.63 5.73
N THR A 117 -1.87 9.43 4.76
CA THR A 117 -1.49 10.46 3.79
C THR A 117 -2.21 10.31 2.45
N THR A 118 -2.25 11.39 1.66
CA THR A 118 -3.06 11.47 0.44
C THR A 118 -2.38 10.95 -0.82
N ASP A 119 -1.14 10.50 -0.68
CA ASP A 119 -0.36 9.85 -1.74
C ASP A 119 -0.93 8.46 -2.10
N GLY A 120 -1.65 7.85 -1.16
CA GLY A 120 -2.40 6.61 -1.35
C GLY A 120 -1.61 5.36 -0.99
N ASP A 121 -0.58 5.52 -0.16
CA ASP A 121 0.30 4.45 0.32
C ASP A 121 -0.46 3.24 0.83
N THR A 122 0.15 2.06 0.61
CA THR A 122 -0.57 0.80 0.63
C THR A 122 0.15 -0.26 1.44
N PHE A 123 -0.57 -0.96 2.32
CA PHE A 123 -0.13 -2.25 2.84
C PHE A 123 -0.73 -3.41 2.03
N ILE A 124 0.12 -4.36 1.65
CA ILE A 124 -0.27 -5.71 1.28
C ILE A 124 0.15 -6.64 2.42
N ASN A 125 -0.75 -7.50 2.90
CA ASN A 125 -0.39 -8.57 3.83
C ASN A 125 -0.69 -9.92 3.19
N HIS A 126 0.25 -10.85 3.31
CA HIS A 126 0.06 -12.27 3.11
C HIS A 126 -0.01 -13.03 4.44
N ALA A 127 -0.52 -14.27 4.38
CA ALA A 127 -0.49 -15.28 5.45
C ALA A 127 -1.39 -15.01 6.66
N ASP A 128 -2.58 -15.63 6.66
CA ASP A 128 -3.59 -15.62 7.72
C ASP A 128 -4.08 -14.19 8.05
N TYR A 129 -3.66 -13.51 9.12
CA TYR A 129 -4.37 -12.30 9.60
C TYR A 129 -3.55 -11.00 9.47
N MET A 130 -4.09 -9.99 8.79
CA MET A 130 -3.45 -8.67 8.62
C MET A 130 -3.25 -7.91 9.94
N PHE A 131 -2.04 -7.39 10.17
CA PHE A 131 -1.63 -6.61 11.35
C PHE A 131 -1.70 -7.31 12.71
N TRP A 132 -1.81 -8.64 12.73
CA TRP A 132 -1.85 -9.41 13.96
C TRP A 132 -0.54 -9.37 14.77
N GLY A 133 0.59 -9.40 14.06
CA GLY A 133 1.95 -9.44 14.60
C GLY A 133 2.37 -10.79 15.18
N LEU A 134 3.68 -11.07 15.17
CA LEU A 134 4.25 -12.33 15.65
C LEU A 134 3.71 -12.71 17.04
N ALA A 135 3.27 -13.95 17.22
CA ALA A 135 2.64 -14.52 18.40
C ALA A 135 1.38 -13.77 18.91
N GLY A 136 0.74 -12.94 18.07
CA GLY A 136 -0.43 -12.16 18.46
C GLY A 136 -0.10 -10.98 19.35
N ARG A 137 0.96 -10.26 19.02
CA ARG A 137 1.36 -9.03 19.70
C ARG A 137 0.25 -7.98 19.70
N ASN A 138 -0.49 -7.85 18.61
CA ASN A 138 -1.54 -6.83 18.46
C ASN A 138 -2.94 -7.41 18.36
N ARG A 139 -3.05 -8.70 17.97
CA ARG A 139 -4.31 -9.42 17.79
C ARG A 139 -5.23 -8.68 16.81
N GLU A 140 -6.54 -8.75 17.00
CA GLU A 140 -7.53 -8.02 16.19
C GLU A 140 -7.35 -6.51 16.27
N GLY A 141 -6.79 -6.01 17.37
CA GLY A 141 -6.55 -4.58 17.59
C GLY A 141 -5.66 -3.95 16.53
N GLY A 142 -4.71 -4.69 15.95
CA GLY A 142 -3.87 -4.17 14.87
C GLY A 142 -4.69 -3.69 13.69
N LEU A 143 -5.62 -4.51 13.19
CA LEU A 143 -6.51 -4.13 12.10
C LEU A 143 -7.49 -3.02 12.51
N GLN A 144 -8.09 -3.15 13.70
CA GLN A 144 -9.09 -2.19 14.19
C GLN A 144 -8.51 -0.78 14.31
N ASN A 145 -7.28 -0.66 14.80
CA ASN A 145 -6.62 0.65 14.95
C ASN A 145 -6.14 1.20 13.61
N MET A 146 -5.59 0.39 12.69
CA MET A 146 -5.19 0.90 11.37
C MET A 146 -6.38 1.34 10.50
N MET A 147 -7.60 0.89 10.82
CA MET A 147 -8.81 1.26 10.10
C MET A 147 -9.69 2.25 10.85
N ASP A 148 -9.43 2.53 12.12
CA ASP A 148 -10.39 3.21 13.01
C ASP A 148 -11.79 2.58 13.05
N ILE A 149 -11.89 1.26 12.83
CA ILE A 149 -13.17 0.53 12.86
C ILE A 149 -13.20 -0.40 14.07
N ASP A 150 -13.95 0.02 15.10
CA ASP A 150 -14.23 -0.81 16.26
C ASP A 150 -14.95 -2.11 15.86
N GLY A 151 -14.32 -3.25 16.16
CA GLY A 151 -14.92 -4.57 15.99
C GLY A 151 -14.79 -5.19 14.60
N ILE A 152 -14.11 -4.53 13.65
CA ILE A 152 -13.72 -5.20 12.41
C ILE A 152 -12.78 -6.37 12.71
N VAL A 153 -13.01 -7.51 12.06
CA VAL A 153 -12.22 -8.73 12.21
C VAL A 153 -12.12 -9.48 10.88
N MET A 154 -11.20 -10.45 10.82
CA MET A 154 -11.04 -11.36 9.68
C MET A 154 -11.23 -12.82 10.09
N TRP A 155 -11.95 -13.08 11.19
CA TRP A 155 -12.17 -14.43 11.69
C TRP A 155 -13.20 -15.19 10.85
N ASP A 156 -12.72 -16.11 10.04
CA ASP A 156 -13.43 -17.30 9.55
C ASP A 156 -12.41 -18.44 9.41
N ASP A 157 -12.67 -19.49 8.64
CA ASP A 157 -11.68 -20.53 8.29
C ASP A 157 -12.15 -21.26 7.02
N ASP A 158 -11.22 -21.74 6.18
CA ASP A 158 -11.54 -22.54 4.98
C ASP A 158 -12.65 -21.92 4.08
N THR A 159 -12.71 -20.59 3.98
CA THR A 159 -13.80 -19.89 3.28
C THR A 159 -13.58 -19.91 1.77
N PRO A 160 -14.48 -20.48 0.96
CA PRO A 160 -14.30 -20.54 -0.49
C PRO A 160 -14.33 -19.14 -1.11
N MET A 161 -13.25 -18.76 -1.78
CA MET A 161 -13.11 -17.54 -2.57
C MET A 161 -13.21 -17.86 -4.05
N VAL A 162 -14.17 -17.24 -4.73
CA VAL A 162 -14.33 -17.31 -6.18
C VAL A 162 -13.76 -16.05 -6.81
N VAL A 163 -12.85 -16.22 -7.76
CA VAL A 163 -12.20 -15.10 -8.46
C VAL A 163 -13.25 -14.33 -9.26
N THR A 164 -13.30 -13.01 -9.04
CA THR A 164 -14.20 -12.12 -9.77
C THR A 164 -13.69 -11.88 -11.19
N SER A 165 -14.56 -11.36 -12.07
CA SER A 165 -14.14 -10.98 -13.41
C SER A 165 -13.06 -9.88 -13.42
N GLU A 166 -13.10 -8.99 -12.43
CA GLU A 166 -12.12 -7.93 -12.25
C GLU A 166 -10.81 -8.48 -11.67
N GLY A 167 -10.89 -9.37 -10.67
CA GLY A 167 -9.74 -10.09 -10.15
C GLY A 167 -8.99 -10.87 -11.22
N SER A 168 -9.69 -11.60 -12.09
CA SER A 168 -9.08 -12.30 -13.24
C SER A 168 -8.41 -11.35 -14.25
N ALA A 169 -8.87 -10.10 -14.35
CA ALA A 169 -8.31 -9.12 -15.26
C ALA A 169 -7.05 -8.46 -14.68
N ILE A 170 -7.01 -8.27 -13.36
CA ILE A 170 -5.90 -7.65 -12.63
C ILE A 170 -4.79 -8.68 -12.35
N SER A 171 -5.17 -9.85 -11.85
CA SER A 171 -4.24 -10.93 -11.49
C SER A 171 -4.58 -12.23 -12.23
N PRO A 172 -4.00 -12.45 -13.43
CA PRO A 172 -4.13 -13.72 -14.16
C PRO A 172 -3.61 -14.94 -13.40
N SER A 173 -2.71 -14.75 -12.42
CA SER A 173 -2.17 -15.82 -11.58
C SER A 173 -3.13 -16.25 -10.46
N LEU A 174 -4.14 -15.44 -10.12
CA LEU A 174 -5.12 -15.74 -9.09
C LEU A 174 -6.13 -16.78 -9.59
N THR A 175 -6.32 -17.84 -8.80
CA THR A 175 -7.34 -18.87 -9.02
C THR A 175 -8.19 -19.06 -7.77
N ASP A 176 -9.37 -19.66 -7.92
CA ASP A 176 -10.23 -20.00 -6.78
C ASP A 176 -9.46 -20.79 -5.71
N TYR A 177 -9.68 -20.45 -4.44
CA TYR A 177 -8.99 -21.05 -3.29
C TYR A 177 -9.85 -20.94 -2.03
N ALA A 178 -9.34 -21.45 -0.90
CA ALA A 178 -9.96 -21.28 0.41
C ALA A 178 -9.10 -20.32 1.25
N SER A 179 -9.72 -19.24 1.72
CA SER A 179 -9.10 -18.28 2.62
C SER A 179 -9.41 -18.62 4.07
N ASP A 180 -8.39 -18.57 4.93
CA ASP A 180 -8.60 -18.79 6.37
C ASP A 180 -9.09 -17.51 7.04
N ARG A 181 -8.60 -16.34 6.64
CA ARG A 181 -9.04 -15.05 7.18
C ARG A 181 -9.47 -14.08 6.08
N PRO A 182 -10.56 -14.37 5.37
CA PRO A 182 -11.07 -13.42 4.41
C PRO A 182 -11.44 -12.10 5.11
N PHE A 183 -11.32 -10.99 4.40
CA PHE A 183 -11.74 -9.69 4.90
C PHE A 183 -13.27 -9.60 4.97
N HIS A 184 -13.81 -9.07 6.07
CA HIS A 184 -15.25 -8.96 6.28
C HIS A 184 -15.78 -7.64 5.71
N THR A 185 -16.26 -7.67 4.47
CA THR A 185 -16.73 -6.48 3.76
C THR A 185 -17.99 -5.87 4.37
N ASP A 186 -18.79 -6.67 5.09
CA ASP A 186 -19.99 -6.24 5.80
C ASP A 186 -19.70 -5.48 7.10
N GLN A 187 -18.42 -5.38 7.48
CA GLN A 187 -17.95 -4.66 8.67
C GLN A 187 -17.25 -3.34 8.35
N LEU A 188 -17.16 -2.96 7.07
CA LEU A 188 -16.66 -1.65 6.68
C LEU A 188 -17.55 -0.52 7.23
N ASP A 189 -16.92 0.55 7.67
CA ASP A 189 -17.55 1.76 8.21
C ASP A 189 -16.66 2.98 7.91
N GLY A 190 -17.19 4.18 8.17
CA GLY A 190 -16.47 5.43 7.94
C GLY A 190 -16.23 5.70 6.46
N ASP A 191 -15.01 6.14 6.14
CA ASP A 191 -14.58 6.48 4.79
C ASP A 191 -13.94 5.28 4.05
N TRP A 192 -13.85 4.12 4.71
CA TRP A 192 -13.36 2.89 4.10
C TRP A 192 -14.34 2.31 3.09
N GLU A 193 -13.89 2.18 1.84
CA GLU A 193 -14.66 1.59 0.76
C GLU A 193 -13.91 0.48 0.03
N ILE A 194 -14.67 -0.41 -0.61
CA ILE A 194 -14.10 -1.43 -1.49
C ILE A 194 -13.72 -0.76 -2.80
N GLU A 195 -12.42 -0.69 -3.08
CA GLU A 195 -11.91 -0.24 -4.38
C GLU A 195 -12.01 -1.37 -5.41
N VAL A 196 -11.55 -2.58 -5.04
CA VAL A 196 -11.62 -3.78 -5.88
C VAL A 196 -11.75 -5.04 -5.01
N SER A 197 -12.70 -5.92 -5.33
CA SER A 197 -12.71 -7.30 -4.79
C SER A 197 -12.20 -8.27 -5.85
N LEU A 198 -11.02 -8.86 -5.64
CA LEU A 198 -10.40 -9.77 -6.61
C LEU A 198 -10.98 -11.18 -6.52
N ALA A 199 -11.27 -11.65 -5.31
CA ALA A 199 -12.09 -12.84 -5.09
C ALA A 199 -12.96 -12.66 -3.85
N GLN A 200 -14.10 -13.34 -3.85
CA GLN A 200 -15.12 -13.22 -2.80
C GLN A 200 -15.91 -14.50 -2.60
N ASN A 201 -16.58 -14.62 -1.46
CA ASN A 201 -17.56 -15.68 -1.24
C ASN A 201 -18.85 -15.42 -2.04
N ASP A 202 -19.72 -16.45 -2.09
CA ASP A 202 -21.02 -16.39 -2.78
C ASP A 202 -21.93 -15.26 -2.28
N ASP A 203 -21.86 -14.94 -0.97
CA ASP A 203 -22.67 -13.90 -0.34
C ASP A 203 -22.12 -12.48 -0.55
N GLY A 204 -20.89 -12.34 -1.05
CA GLY A 204 -20.18 -11.05 -1.22
C GLY A 204 -19.82 -10.34 0.10
N THR A 205 -19.91 -11.05 1.23
CA THR A 205 -19.59 -10.53 2.58
C THR A 205 -18.16 -10.83 3.02
N ARG A 206 -17.45 -11.67 2.26
CA ARG A 206 -16.06 -12.07 2.49
C ARG A 206 -15.28 -11.89 1.21
N ALA A 207 -14.11 -11.28 1.30
CA ALA A 207 -13.25 -11.06 0.17
C ALA A 207 -11.78 -11.24 0.53
N ASP A 208 -11.05 -11.92 -0.34
CA ASP A 208 -9.61 -12.10 -0.29
C ASP A 208 -9.17 -12.67 -1.66
N PRO A 209 -8.26 -12.02 -2.40
CA PRO A 209 -7.73 -10.68 -2.13
C PRO A 209 -8.78 -9.58 -2.32
N ILE A 210 -8.62 -8.48 -1.58
CA ILE A 210 -9.43 -7.27 -1.70
C ILE A 210 -8.55 -6.03 -1.54
N ILE A 211 -8.87 -4.97 -2.26
CA ILE A 211 -8.31 -3.63 -2.09
C ILE A 211 -9.39 -2.78 -1.44
N VAL A 212 -9.14 -2.35 -0.21
CA VAL A 212 -9.97 -1.34 0.48
C VAL A 212 -9.19 -0.05 0.63
N ARG A 213 -9.89 1.07 0.50
CA ARG A 213 -9.32 2.41 0.53
C ARG A 213 -10.03 3.27 1.55
N ASP A 214 -9.27 4.07 2.29
CA ASP A 214 -9.82 5.08 3.19
C ASP A 214 -10.01 6.41 2.44
N GLY A 215 -11.19 6.63 1.86
CA GLY A 215 -11.49 7.85 1.12
C GLY A 215 -10.41 8.25 0.09
N ASN A 216 -9.72 9.37 0.35
CA ASN A 216 -8.61 9.85 -0.48
C ASN A 216 -7.21 9.59 0.11
N LEU A 217 -7.12 8.80 1.17
CA LEU A 217 -5.89 8.40 1.84
C LEU A 217 -5.38 7.07 1.25
N GLY A 218 -4.71 6.26 2.09
CA GLY A 218 -4.08 4.99 1.76
C GLY A 218 -5.02 3.79 1.59
N ARG A 219 -4.40 2.62 1.43
CA ARG A 219 -5.08 1.35 1.15
C ARG A 219 -4.59 0.21 2.00
N LEU A 220 -5.48 -0.74 2.25
CA LEU A 220 -5.16 -2.04 2.82
C LEU A 220 -5.56 -3.14 1.85
N ILE A 221 -4.66 -4.11 1.68
CA ILE A 221 -4.83 -5.24 0.77
C ILE A 221 -4.51 -6.54 1.50
N PRO A 222 -5.49 -7.13 2.20
CA PRO A 222 -5.46 -8.54 2.55
C PRO A 222 -5.35 -9.38 1.26
N MET A 223 -4.32 -10.21 1.18
CA MET A 223 -4.03 -10.98 -0.03
C MET A 223 -3.58 -12.39 0.32
N ILE A 224 -4.38 -13.39 -0.02
CA ILE A 224 -4.10 -14.80 0.30
C ILE A 224 -3.83 -14.95 1.82
N GLN A 225 -4.87 -14.67 2.58
CA GLN A 225 -4.97 -14.77 4.03
C GLN A 225 -5.16 -16.23 4.48
N THR A 226 -4.30 -17.11 3.98
CA THR A 226 -4.27 -18.55 4.27
C THR A 226 -3.07 -18.86 5.15
N ASN A 227 -3.25 -19.71 6.15
CA ASN A 227 -2.19 -20.23 7.00
C ASN A 227 -1.41 -21.31 6.24
N GLY A 228 -0.31 -20.90 5.63
CA GLY A 228 0.42 -21.69 4.66
C GLY A 228 -0.24 -21.59 3.29
N GLY A 229 -0.30 -22.72 2.59
CA GLY A 229 -0.83 -22.80 1.23
C GLY A 229 0.24 -22.57 0.15
N ASP A 230 -0.05 -23.13 -1.02
CA ASP A 230 0.83 -23.13 -2.20
C ASP A 230 0.38 -22.08 -3.25
N GLU A 231 -0.53 -21.17 -2.89
CA GLU A 231 -0.98 -20.11 -3.80
C GLU A 231 0.21 -19.22 -4.20
N PRO A 232 0.23 -18.71 -5.44
CA PRO A 232 1.37 -17.95 -5.97
C PRO A 232 1.36 -16.49 -5.46
N LYS A 233 1.49 -16.32 -4.13
CA LYS A 233 1.44 -15.05 -3.39
C LYS A 233 2.28 -13.95 -4.04
N GLY A 234 3.52 -14.26 -4.41
CA GLY A 234 4.45 -13.32 -5.03
C GLY A 234 4.03 -12.86 -6.42
N ALA A 235 3.52 -13.77 -7.25
CA ALA A 235 3.03 -13.41 -8.58
C ALA A 235 1.75 -12.56 -8.51
N ILE A 236 0.82 -12.94 -7.63
CA ILE A 236 -0.43 -12.19 -7.41
C ILE A 236 -0.13 -10.80 -6.87
N ALA A 237 0.77 -10.68 -5.89
CA ALA A 237 1.19 -9.38 -5.35
C ALA A 237 1.81 -8.48 -6.43
N ALA A 238 2.74 -9.01 -7.23
CA ALA A 238 3.34 -8.24 -8.32
C ALA A 238 2.32 -7.77 -9.35
N GLU A 239 1.39 -8.63 -9.77
CA GLU A 239 0.33 -8.27 -10.72
C GLU A 239 -0.57 -7.13 -10.19
N VAL A 240 -0.95 -7.20 -8.91
CA VAL A 240 -1.74 -6.15 -8.24
C VAL A 240 -0.96 -4.85 -8.10
N ILE A 241 0.31 -4.91 -7.68
CA ILE A 241 1.18 -3.74 -7.54
C ILE A 241 1.37 -3.05 -8.90
N ILE A 242 1.70 -3.81 -9.95
CA ILE A 242 1.88 -3.30 -11.31
C ILE A 242 0.60 -2.61 -11.79
N TRP A 243 -0.56 -3.22 -11.53
CA TRP A 243 -1.84 -2.61 -11.86
C TRP A 243 -2.03 -1.29 -11.10
N LEU A 244 -1.91 -1.28 -9.77
CA LEU A 244 -2.08 -0.09 -8.92
C LEU A 244 -1.19 1.07 -9.36
N MET A 245 0.10 0.82 -9.58
CA MET A 245 1.07 1.84 -10.00
C MET A 245 0.88 2.29 -11.46
N SER A 246 0.18 1.51 -12.29
CA SER A 246 -0.16 1.90 -13.67
C SER A 246 -1.46 2.68 -13.81
N THR A 247 -2.40 2.50 -12.87
CA THR A 247 -3.74 3.11 -12.91
C THR A 247 -3.89 4.29 -11.96
N THR A 248 -3.07 4.36 -10.91
CA THR A 248 -3.04 5.53 -10.03
C THR A 248 -2.27 6.65 -10.71
N PRO A 249 -2.84 7.85 -10.90
CA PRO A 249 -2.16 8.93 -11.59
C PRO A 249 -0.97 9.43 -10.76
N VAL A 250 0.23 8.92 -11.04
CA VAL A 250 1.46 9.69 -10.81
C VAL A 250 1.48 10.76 -11.89
N GLU A 251 1.08 12.00 -11.57
CA GLU A 251 1.31 13.11 -12.49
C GLU A 251 2.81 13.16 -12.80
N PRO A 252 3.24 12.84 -14.03
CA PRO A 252 4.65 12.64 -14.29
C PRO A 252 5.39 13.96 -14.04
N ALA A 253 6.33 13.94 -13.11
CA ALA A 253 7.23 15.05 -12.84
C ALA A 253 7.90 15.51 -14.14
N GLY A 254 7.33 16.56 -14.77
CA GLY A 254 7.89 17.19 -15.97
C GLY A 254 7.12 17.02 -17.28
N LYS A 255 5.92 16.44 -17.34
CA LYS A 255 5.06 16.71 -18.51
C LYS A 255 4.44 18.08 -18.33
N LEU A 256 5.06 19.10 -18.97
CA LEU A 256 4.38 20.37 -19.24
C LEU A 256 2.98 20.04 -19.78
N SER A 257 1.94 20.30 -18.99
CA SER A 257 0.56 20.19 -19.42
C SER A 257 0.38 21.25 -20.51
N THR A 258 0.67 20.85 -21.75
CA THR A 258 0.44 21.73 -22.88
C THR A 258 -1.04 21.60 -23.14
N THR A 259 -1.84 22.44 -22.48
CA THR A 259 -3.25 22.51 -22.81
C THR A 259 -3.36 22.97 -24.26
N TRP A 260 -4.29 22.41 -25.02
CA TRP A 260 -4.51 22.81 -26.42
C TRP A 260 -4.85 24.31 -26.58
N GLY A 261 -5.17 25.00 -25.48
CA GLY A 261 -5.32 26.45 -25.42
C GLY A 261 -4.01 27.21 -25.62
N ASP A 262 -2.90 26.71 -25.08
CA ASP A 262 -1.59 27.39 -25.09
C ASP A 262 -0.96 27.40 -26.49
N LEU A 263 -1.22 26.38 -27.32
CA LEU A 263 -0.74 26.30 -28.70
C LEU A 263 -1.46 27.27 -29.67
N LYS A 264 -2.64 27.79 -29.29
CA LYS A 264 -3.41 28.73 -30.13
C LYS A 264 -3.13 30.20 -29.83
N ALA A 265 -2.50 30.51 -28.69
CA ALA A 265 -2.14 31.88 -28.33
C ALA A 265 -0.85 32.38 -29.01
N VAL A 266 -0.13 31.49 -29.72
CA VAL A 266 1.15 31.81 -30.40
C VAL A 266 0.99 31.90 -31.93
N ARG A 267 -0.16 32.39 -32.42
CA ARG A 267 -0.31 32.82 -33.82
C ARG A 267 -0.85 34.24 -33.91
#